data_AF-F3FYG0-F1
#
_entry.id   AF-F3FYG0-F1
#
_cell.length_a   1.000
_cell.length_b   1.000
_cell.length_c   1.000
_cell.angle_alpha   90.00
_cell.angle_beta   90.00
_cell.angle_gamma   90.00
#
_symmetry.space_group_name_H-M   'P 1'
#
loop_
_entity.id
_entity.type
_entity.pdbx_description
1 polymer ?
#
loop_
_entity_poly.entity_id
_entity_poly.type
_entity_poly.pdbx_seq_one_letter_code
_entity_poly.pdbx_strand_id
1 'polypeptide(L)' 'GVPGELYIGGQGVAKGYLNRPELNATQFIANPFSEDAGALLYRTGDLGRWNA' A
#
# COMPACT_ATOMS: atom_id res chain seq x y z
N GLY A 1 -4.86 3.60 19.67
CA GLY A 1 -4.60 2.29 19.03
C GLY A 1 -3.17 1.82 19.24
N VAL A 2 -2.86 0.61 18.79
CA VAL A 2 -1.53 -0.04 18.86
C VAL A 2 -0.67 0.40 17.66
N PRO A 3 0.67 0.56 17.79
CA PRO A 3 1.55 0.84 16.66
C PRO A 3 1.49 -0.23 15.56
N GLY A 4 1.50 0.22 14.32
CA GLY A 4 1.56 -0.61 13.11
C GLY A 4 2.17 0.16 11.95
N GLU A 5 2.43 -0.53 10.84
CA GLU A 5 2.93 0.09 9.62
C GLU A 5 1.78 0.74 8.82
N LEU A 6 2.03 1.92 8.24
CA LEU A 6 1.07 2.65 7.43
C LEU A 6 1.08 2.13 5.98
N TYR A 7 -0.12 1.94 5.44
CA TYR A 7 -0.35 1.56 4.03
C TYR A 7 -1.36 2.52 3.41
N ILE A 8 -1.16 2.86 2.13
CA ILE A 8 -2.00 3.80 1.40
C ILE A 8 -2.69 3.08 0.24
N GLY A 9 -4.02 3.16 0.19
CA GLY A 9 -4.85 2.63 -0.90
C GLY A 9 -5.61 3.72 -1.67
N GLY A 10 -6.33 3.30 -2.71
CA GLY A 10 -7.27 4.15 -3.44
C GLY A 10 -6.70 4.78 -4.72
N GLN A 11 -7.47 5.72 -5.30
CA GLN A 11 -7.21 6.26 -6.65
C GLN A 11 -5.86 7.00 -6.79
N GLY A 12 -5.28 7.48 -5.68
CA GLY A 12 -3.99 8.17 -5.67
C GLY A 12 -2.76 7.25 -5.73
N VAL A 13 -2.96 5.92 -5.63
CA VAL A 13 -1.86 4.96 -5.69
C VAL A 13 -1.32 4.86 -7.11
N ALA A 14 0.01 4.95 -7.27
CA ALA A 14 0.65 4.84 -8.57
C ALA A 14 0.54 3.42 -9.14
N LYS A 15 0.77 3.26 -10.45
CA LYS A 15 0.87 1.96 -11.12
C LYS A 15 2.17 1.19 -10.79
N GLY A 16 3.03 1.78 -9.96
CA GLY A 16 4.39 1.32 -9.70
C GLY A 16 5.46 2.26 -10.25
N TYR A 17 6.70 1.89 -9.98
CA TYR A 17 7.91 2.49 -10.52
C TYR A 17 8.21 1.97 -11.92
N LEU A 18 8.49 2.89 -12.85
CA LEU A 18 8.85 2.55 -14.23
C LEU A 18 10.16 1.73 -14.26
N ASN A 19 10.15 0.61 -14.98
CA ASN A 19 11.30 -0.28 -15.18
C ASN A 19 11.89 -0.86 -13.87
N ARG A 20 11.09 -1.00 -12.81
CA ARG A 20 11.52 -1.57 -11.52
C ARG A 20 10.54 -2.65 -11.01
N PRO A 21 10.39 -3.77 -11.74
CA PRO A 21 9.38 -4.80 -11.43
C PRO A 21 9.56 -5.43 -10.05
N GLU A 22 10.80 -5.68 -9.63
CA GLU A 22 11.12 -6.27 -8.32
C GLU A 22 10.66 -5.38 -7.17
N LEU A 23 10.91 -4.07 -7.27
CA LEU A 23 10.51 -3.10 -6.26
C LEU A 23 8.98 -2.94 -6.23
N ASN A 24 8.34 -3.00 -7.40
CA ASN A 24 6.88 -2.94 -7.48
C ASN A 24 6.23 -4.12 -6.75
N ALA A 25 6.76 -5.33 -6.90
CA ALA A 25 6.24 -6.52 -6.24
C ALA A 25 6.29 -6.45 -4.70
N THR A 26 7.20 -5.66 -4.13
CA THR A 26 7.33 -5.51 -2.68
C THR A 26 6.61 -4.29 -2.12
N GLN A 27 6.52 -3.19 -2.90
CA GLN A 27 5.95 -1.92 -2.43
C GLN A 27 4.48 -1.73 -2.80
N PHE A 28 4.00 -2.38 -3.87
CA PHE A 28 2.61 -2.31 -4.32
C PHE A 28 1.98 -3.70 -4.23
N ILE A 29 1.29 -3.96 -3.12
CA ILE A 29 0.70 -5.26 -2.81
C ILE A 29 -0.80 -5.26 -3.08
N ALA A 30 -1.39 -6.44 -3.27
CA ALA A 30 -2.83 -6.58 -3.41
C ALA A 30 -3.57 -6.02 -2.18
N ASN A 31 -4.66 -5.29 -2.40
CA ASN A 31 -5.46 -4.71 -1.33
C ASN A 31 -6.52 -5.72 -0.84
N PRO A 32 -6.36 -6.34 0.34
CA PRO A 32 -7.32 -7.32 0.85
C PRO A 32 -8.63 -6.68 1.35
N PHE A 33 -8.70 -5.36 1.42
CA PHE A 33 -9.86 -4.61 1.93
C PHE A 33 -10.76 -4.05 0.82
N SER A 34 -10.41 -4.27 -0.45
CA SER A 34 -11.20 -3.82 -1.59
C SER A 34 -11.86 -4.99 -2.30
N GLU A 35 -13.05 -4.76 -2.87
CA GLU A 35 -13.74 -5.72 -3.74
C GLU A 35 -13.15 -5.72 -5.17
N ASP A 36 -12.39 -4.69 -5.54
CA ASP A 36 -11.71 -4.63 -6.84
C ASP A 36 -10.44 -5.48 -6.83
N ALA A 37 -10.42 -6.52 -7.65
CA ALA A 37 -9.29 -7.43 -7.82
C ALA A 37 -8.00 -6.73 -8.31
N GLY A 38 -8.10 -5.54 -8.90
CA GLY A 38 -6.95 -4.72 -9.32
C GLY A 38 -6.46 -3.72 -8.27
N ALA A 39 -7.13 -3.61 -7.12
CA ALA A 39 -6.77 -2.63 -6.10
C ALA A 39 -5.45 -2.96 -5.41
N LEU A 40 -4.62 -1.93 -5.23
CA LEU A 40 -3.30 -2.04 -4.60
C LEU A 40 -3.21 -1.20 -3.32
N LEU A 41 -2.32 -1.61 -2.44
CA LEU A 41 -1.82 -0.82 -1.31
C LEU A 41 -0.34 -0.52 -1.54
N TYR A 42 0.03 0.75 -1.34
CA TYR A 42 1.42 1.17 -1.25
C TYR A 42 1.91 1.04 0.19
N ARG A 43 3.00 0.30 0.38
CA ARG A 43 3.71 0.13 1.65
C ARG A 43 4.62 1.32 1.91
N THR A 44 4.35 2.13 2.93
CA THR A 44 5.12 3.38 3.14
C THR A 44 6.42 3.15 3.90
N GLY A 45 6.49 2.12 4.75
CA GLY A 45 7.59 1.91 5.69
C GLY A 45 7.50 2.77 6.97
N ASP A 46 6.48 3.63 7.08
CA ASP A 46 6.29 4.48 8.25
C ASP A 46 5.49 3.77 9.35
N LEU A 47 5.90 3.96 10.60
CA LEU A 47 5.12 3.51 11.75
C LEU A 47 4.11 4.58 12.18
N GLY A 48 2.89 4.15 12.42
CA GLY A 48 1.80 4.99 12.90
C GLY A 48 0.95 4.28 13.94
N ARG A 49 0.07 5.02 14.59
CA ARG A 49 -1.00 4.45 15.41
C ARG A 49 -2.25 5.29 15.24
N TRP A 50 -3.41 4.62 15.25
CA TRP A 50 -4.69 5.31 15.25
C TRP A 50 -4.92 6.02 16.59
N ASN A 51 -5.30 7.29 16.54
CA ASN A 51 -5.46 8.18 17.70
C ASN A 51 -6.92 8.54 18.02
N ALA A 52 -7.90 7.92 17.36
CA ALA A 52 -9.29 8.09 17.81
C ALA A 52 -9.52 7.48 19.19
#